data_AF-A0A1E5SRS7-F1
#
_entry.id   AF-A0A1E5SRS7-F1
#
_cell.length_a   1.000
_cell.length_b   1.000
_cell.length_c   1.000
_cell.angle_alpha   90.00
_cell.angle_beta   90.00
_cell.angle_gamma   90.00
#
_symmetry.space_group_name_H-M   'P 1'
#
loop_
_entity.id
_entity.type
_entity.pdbx_description
1 polymer ?
#
loop_
_entity_poly.entity_id
_entity_poly.type
_entity_poly.pdbx_seq_one_letter_code
_entity_poly.pdbx_strand_id
1 'polypeptide(L)'
;MKIKRTLLFNSFKGLAFVGAIVLMTASCKSQKAVADVTPEVPEEVVVVETPEPEPEPEPIVKPKEPTAEERITGSLNSYFSGIANASSTNAANNSIQEALRMFGSSDAPVLIIFYSANGQEDFDEPTTISKYLNYLKDQKKNPHKVKELVMDAQGKVKELVLVKK
;
A
#
# COMPACT_ATOMS: atom_id res chain seq x y z
N MET A 1 -17.81 51.04 16.80
CA MET A 1 -18.82 51.12 15.73
C MET A 1 -18.55 50.02 14.71
N LYS A 2 -19.58 49.20 14.41
CA LYS A 2 -19.72 48.21 13.32
C LYS A 2 -18.87 46.93 13.33
N ILE A 3 -19.50 45.89 13.91
CA ILE A 3 -19.37 44.47 13.52
C ILE A 3 -19.91 44.32 12.08
N LYS A 4 -19.21 43.57 11.21
CA LYS A 4 -19.86 42.75 10.17
C LYS A 4 -19.11 41.44 9.97
N ARG A 5 -19.80 40.36 10.33
CA ARG A 5 -19.57 38.97 9.88
C ARG A 5 -19.79 38.90 8.37
N THR A 6 -18.94 38.17 7.66
CA THR A 6 -19.26 37.64 6.33
C THR A 6 -18.99 36.14 6.34
N LEU A 7 -20.06 35.37 6.53
CA LEU A 7 -20.16 33.98 6.10
C LEU A 7 -20.65 34.01 4.66
N LEU A 8 -19.96 33.34 3.73
CA LEU A 8 -20.57 32.87 2.50
C LEU A 8 -20.10 31.45 2.21
N PHE A 9 -21.07 30.56 2.33
CA PHE A 9 -21.12 29.18 1.89
C PHE A 9 -20.83 29.09 0.39
N ASN A 10 -20.12 28.04 -0.04
CA ASN A 10 -20.19 27.61 -1.43
C ASN A 10 -20.74 26.18 -1.51
N SER A 11 -21.95 26.09 -2.04
CA SER A 11 -22.70 24.88 -2.33
C SER A 11 -22.58 24.63 -3.83
N PHE A 12 -22.00 23.49 -4.23
CA PHE A 12 -22.15 23.00 -5.60
C PHE A 12 -22.66 21.56 -5.55
N LYS A 13 -23.97 21.44 -5.79
CA LYS A 13 -24.70 20.21 -6.01
C LYS A 13 -24.38 19.66 -7.40
N GLY A 14 -24.23 18.33 -7.46
CA GLY A 14 -24.94 17.46 -8.40
C GLY A 14 -24.46 17.41 -9.86
N LEU A 15 -24.07 16.22 -10.30
CA LEU A 15 -24.54 15.68 -11.57
C LEU A 15 -24.53 14.15 -11.54
N ALA A 16 -25.72 13.55 -11.58
CA ALA A 16 -25.93 12.14 -11.83
C ALA A 16 -25.74 11.86 -13.33
N PHE A 17 -25.02 10.79 -13.68
CA PHE A 17 -24.97 10.27 -15.05
C PHE A 17 -25.58 8.87 -15.08
N VAL A 18 -26.80 8.82 -15.63
CA VAL A 18 -27.52 7.61 -16.03
C VAL A 18 -26.98 7.18 -17.40
N GLY A 19 -26.65 5.90 -17.57
CA GLY A 19 -26.21 5.36 -18.86
C GLY A 19 -26.30 3.84 -18.90
N ALA A 20 -27.50 3.32 -19.15
CA ALA A 20 -27.76 1.92 -19.45
C ALA A 20 -27.36 1.60 -20.89
N ILE A 21 -26.56 0.54 -21.12
CA ILE A 21 -26.39 -0.09 -22.44
C ILE A 21 -26.48 -1.61 -22.27
N VAL A 22 -27.55 -2.16 -22.86
CA VAL A 22 -27.86 -3.57 -23.11
C VAL A 22 -27.08 -4.05 -24.34
N LEU A 23 -26.64 -5.32 -24.39
CA LEU A 23 -26.81 -6.24 -25.54
C LEU A 23 -26.14 -7.61 -25.31
N MET A 24 -26.97 -8.66 -25.32
CA MET A 24 -26.57 -10.07 -25.42
C MET A 24 -26.17 -10.44 -26.85
N THR A 25 -25.23 -11.37 -27.03
CA THR A 25 -25.28 -12.39 -28.10
C THR A 25 -24.52 -13.67 -27.70
N ALA A 26 -25.07 -14.82 -28.11
CA ALA A 26 -24.60 -16.18 -27.88
C ALA A 26 -23.76 -16.70 -29.06
N SER A 27 -22.90 -17.71 -28.84
CA SER A 27 -22.48 -18.62 -29.91
C SER A 27 -22.07 -20.02 -29.40
N CYS A 28 -22.34 -20.99 -30.27
CA CYS A 28 -22.50 -22.44 -30.13
C CYS A 28 -21.16 -23.23 -30.23
N LYS A 29 -21.00 -24.35 -29.49
CA LYS A 29 -21.22 -25.77 -29.88
C LYS A 29 -20.17 -26.39 -30.82
N SER A 30 -19.40 -27.35 -30.30
CA SER A 30 -18.93 -28.61 -30.95
C SER A 30 -18.15 -29.38 -29.88
N GLN A 31 -18.28 -30.69 -29.63
CA GLN A 31 -18.05 -31.79 -30.55
C GLN A 31 -18.78 -33.08 -30.09
N LYS A 32 -19.06 -33.93 -31.08
CA LYS A 32 -19.65 -35.27 -31.03
C LYS A 32 -18.61 -36.34 -30.68
N ALA A 33 -19.06 -37.39 -29.99
CA ALA A 33 -18.76 -38.83 -30.21
C ALA A 33 -19.70 -39.62 -29.26
N VAL A 34 -20.79 -40.31 -29.64
CA VAL A 34 -20.93 -41.65 -30.29
C VAL A 34 -19.74 -42.58 -29.99
N ALA A 35 -19.85 -43.83 -29.55
CA ALA A 35 -20.89 -44.87 -29.53
C ALA A 35 -20.43 -45.90 -28.45
N ASP A 36 -21.30 -46.46 -27.61
CA ASP A 36 -21.95 -47.78 -27.76
C ASP A 36 -21.35 -48.86 -26.83
N VAL A 37 -22.25 -49.69 -26.29
CA VAL A 37 -22.08 -50.99 -25.60
C VAL A 37 -21.59 -51.05 -24.13
N THR A 38 -22.57 -51.28 -23.26
CA THR A 38 -22.54 -52.14 -22.05
C THR A 38 -23.14 -53.51 -22.47
N PRO A 39 -22.91 -54.70 -21.83
CA PRO A 39 -22.25 -55.05 -20.55
C PRO A 39 -21.20 -56.19 -20.62
N GLU A 40 -20.48 -56.45 -19.52
CA GLU A 40 -20.42 -57.74 -18.77
C GLU A 40 -19.26 -57.76 -17.76
N VAL A 41 -19.41 -58.57 -16.71
CA VAL A 41 -18.76 -58.60 -15.38
C VAL A 41 -18.04 -59.97 -15.25
N PRO A 42 -17.16 -60.26 -14.28
CA PRO A 42 -15.93 -59.62 -13.76
C PRO A 42 -14.69 -60.53 -13.97
N GLU A 43 -13.48 -60.09 -13.62
CA GLU A 43 -12.45 -60.85 -12.84
C GLU A 43 -11.00 -60.42 -13.12
N GLU A 44 -10.24 -60.47 -12.01
CA GLU A 44 -8.79 -60.56 -11.85
C GLU A 44 -7.87 -59.33 -12.00
N VAL A 45 -7.00 -59.29 -11.00
CA VAL A 45 -6.09 -58.24 -10.56
C VAL A 45 -4.79 -58.37 -11.32
N VAL A 46 -4.38 -57.33 -12.06
CA VAL A 46 -2.96 -57.15 -12.43
C VAL A 46 -2.60 -55.68 -12.25
N VAL A 47 -1.67 -55.48 -11.31
CA VAL A 47 -1.02 -54.21 -10.99
C VAL A 47 -0.31 -53.69 -12.24
N VAL A 48 -0.72 -52.51 -12.71
CA VAL A 48 0.03 -51.73 -13.69
C VAL A 48 0.50 -50.47 -12.97
N GLU A 49 1.81 -50.39 -12.74
CA GLU A 49 2.48 -49.20 -12.24
C GLU A 49 2.22 -48.04 -13.21
N THR A 50 1.41 -47.08 -12.77
CA THR A 50 1.24 -45.80 -13.45
C THR A 50 2.59 -45.07 -13.39
N PRO A 51 3.19 -44.67 -14.54
CA PRO A 51 4.37 -43.82 -14.49
C PRO A 51 3.99 -42.48 -13.86
N GLU A 52 4.76 -42.10 -12.84
CA GLU A 52 4.66 -40.82 -12.14
C GLU A 52 4.70 -39.67 -13.16
N PRO A 53 3.72 -38.75 -13.18
CA PRO A 53 3.75 -37.63 -14.09
C PRO A 53 4.94 -36.74 -13.76
N GLU A 54 5.80 -36.55 -14.76
CA GLU A 54 6.92 -35.61 -14.74
C GLU A 54 6.40 -34.22 -14.30
N PRO A 55 6.98 -33.59 -13.28
CA PRO A 55 6.47 -32.32 -12.77
C PRO A 55 6.57 -31.24 -13.84
N GLU A 56 5.43 -30.66 -14.21
CA GLU A 56 5.39 -29.46 -15.03
C GLU A 56 6.30 -28.39 -14.41
N PRO A 57 7.16 -27.72 -15.19
CA PRO A 57 8.06 -26.70 -14.67
C PRO A 57 7.22 -25.58 -14.04
N GLU A 58 7.41 -25.37 -12.75
CA GLU A 58 6.75 -24.30 -12.01
C GLU A 58 6.97 -22.96 -12.75
N PRO A 59 5.92 -22.16 -12.97
CA PRO A 59 6.06 -20.87 -13.61
C PRO A 59 7.01 -20.02 -12.77
N ILE A 60 8.16 -19.67 -13.35
CA ILE A 60 9.16 -18.80 -12.73
C ILE A 60 8.45 -17.48 -12.38
N VAL A 61 8.10 -17.31 -11.11
CA VAL A 61 7.52 -16.09 -10.59
C VAL A 61 8.59 -15.01 -10.69
N LYS A 62 8.54 -14.20 -11.76
CA LYS A 62 9.40 -13.02 -11.86
C LYS A 62 9.16 -12.16 -10.62
N PRO A 63 10.20 -11.80 -9.83
CA PRO A 63 10.03 -10.95 -8.67
C PRO A 63 9.32 -9.67 -9.09
N LYS A 64 8.16 -9.38 -8.48
CA LYS A 64 7.46 -8.12 -8.69
C LYS A 64 8.38 -7.00 -8.22
N GLU A 65 8.81 -6.14 -9.13
CA GLU A 65 9.60 -4.97 -8.74
C GLU A 65 8.81 -4.12 -7.75
N PRO A 66 9.45 -3.59 -6.69
CA PRO A 66 8.75 -2.78 -5.71
C PRO A 66 8.22 -1.50 -6.37
N THR A 67 7.05 -1.06 -5.96
CA THR A 67 6.46 0.19 -6.43
C THR A 67 7.31 1.39 -5.98
N ALA A 68 7.08 2.57 -6.56
CA ALA A 68 7.75 3.79 -6.11
C ALA A 68 7.46 4.09 -4.63
N GLU A 69 6.22 3.88 -4.18
CA GLU A 69 5.80 4.04 -2.79
C GLU A 69 6.52 3.07 -1.85
N GLU A 70 6.66 1.80 -2.24
CA GLU A 70 7.36 0.79 -1.44
C GLU A 70 8.85 1.13 -1.31
N ARG A 71 9.48 1.62 -2.38
CA ARG A 71 10.89 2.07 -2.36
C ARG A 71 11.07 3.26 -1.42
N ILE A 72 10.23 4.30 -1.54
CA ILE A 72 10.26 5.48 -0.68
C ILE A 72 10.01 5.09 0.78
N THR A 73 9.02 4.23 1.04
CA THR A 73 8.71 3.72 2.37
C THR A 73 9.90 3.00 2.99
N GLY A 74 10.56 2.13 2.22
CA GLY A 74 11.79 1.46 2.63
C GLY A 74 12.87 2.45 3.02
N SER A 75 13.15 3.43 2.16
CA SER A 75 14.14 4.49 2.43
C SER A 75 13.81 5.31 3.68
N LEU A 76 12.55 5.73 3.87
CA LEU A 76 12.12 6.45 5.07
C LEU A 76 12.34 5.62 6.34
N ASN A 77 11.95 4.35 6.33
CA ASN A 77 12.15 3.46 7.46
C ASN A 77 13.64 3.27 7.79
N SER A 78 14.51 3.20 6.77
CA SER A 78 15.96 3.19 6.94
C SER A 78 16.47 4.47 7.58
N TYR A 79 16.03 5.64 7.11
CA TYR A 79 16.42 6.92 7.72
C TYR A 79 15.93 7.05 9.17
N PHE A 80 14.67 6.69 9.47
CA PHE A 80 14.14 6.75 10.83
C PHE A 80 14.96 5.88 11.79
N SER A 81 15.33 4.69 11.34
CA SER A 81 16.15 3.77 12.11
C SER A 81 17.59 4.28 12.24
N GLY A 82 18.17 4.85 11.19
CA GLY A 82 19.51 5.44 11.22
C GLY A 82 19.61 6.64 12.16
N ILE A 83 18.60 7.51 12.16
CA ILE A 83 18.53 8.68 13.05
C ILE A 83 18.39 8.23 14.50
N ALA A 84 17.48 7.31 14.79
CA ALA A 84 17.23 6.81 16.15
C ALA A 84 18.45 6.10 16.75
N ASN A 85 19.24 5.40 15.92
CA ASN A 85 20.39 4.61 16.35
C ASN A 85 21.74 5.30 16.08
N ALA A 86 21.75 6.59 15.74
CA ALA A 86 22.97 7.31 15.39
C ALA A 86 23.97 7.34 16.56
N SER A 87 25.26 7.12 16.27
CA SER A 87 26.33 7.12 17.28
C SER A 87 26.66 8.51 17.83
N SER A 88 26.22 9.57 17.14
CA SER A 88 26.44 10.96 17.56
C SER A 88 25.35 11.88 17.02
N THR A 89 25.21 13.05 17.65
CA THR A 89 24.30 14.11 17.19
C THR A 89 24.61 14.57 15.77
N ASN A 90 25.90 14.64 15.40
CA ASN A 90 26.29 15.01 14.04
C ASN A 90 25.86 13.96 13.02
N ALA A 91 26.04 12.67 13.31
CA ALA A 91 25.58 11.59 12.45
C ALA A 91 24.05 11.58 12.28
N ALA A 92 23.31 11.83 13.37
CA ALA A 92 21.86 11.98 13.32
C ALA A 92 21.45 13.18 12.45
N ASN A 93 22.06 14.35 12.67
CA ASN A 93 21.75 15.57 11.93
C ASN A 93 22.02 15.40 10.42
N ASN A 94 23.11 14.74 10.03
CA ASN A 94 23.37 14.42 8.62
C ASN A 94 22.25 13.55 8.03
N SER A 95 21.84 12.51 8.76
CA SER A 95 20.76 11.61 8.33
C SER A 95 19.41 12.33 8.23
N ILE A 96 19.14 13.29 9.13
CA ILE A 96 17.96 14.17 9.05
C ILE A 96 17.98 14.98 7.76
N GLN A 97 19.12 15.60 7.40
CA GLN A 97 19.22 16.39 6.17
C GLN A 97 18.98 15.54 4.91
N GLU A 98 19.50 14.31 4.87
CA GLU A 98 19.24 13.40 3.76
C GLU A 98 17.75 13.01 3.69
N ALA A 99 17.14 12.66 4.82
CA ALA A 99 15.73 12.31 4.88
C ALA A 99 14.83 13.47 4.42
N LEU A 100 15.13 14.70 4.83
CA LEU A 100 14.35 15.89 4.46
C LEU A 100 14.31 16.13 2.94
N ARG A 101 15.32 15.70 2.17
CA ARG A 101 15.33 15.84 0.70
C ARG A 101 14.26 14.99 0.00
N MET A 102 13.75 13.96 0.69
CA MET A 102 12.64 13.14 0.19
C MET A 102 11.30 13.87 0.24
N PHE A 103 11.21 14.95 1.01
CA PHE A 103 9.97 15.72 1.20
C PHE A 103 9.95 16.96 0.31
N GLY A 104 8.76 17.36 -0.12
CA GLY A 104 8.55 18.60 -0.87
C GLY A 104 8.81 19.85 -0.01
N SER A 105 8.67 19.72 1.31
CA SER A 105 8.94 20.77 2.30
C SER A 105 9.35 20.15 3.65
N SER A 106 10.19 20.85 4.41
CA SER A 106 10.50 20.49 5.80
C SER A 106 9.30 20.62 6.75
N ASP A 107 8.28 21.35 6.31
CA ASP A 107 7.02 21.55 7.03
C ASP A 107 5.93 20.58 6.58
N ALA A 108 6.27 19.57 5.77
CA ALA A 108 5.33 18.53 5.35
C ALA A 108 4.64 17.90 6.59
N PRO A 109 3.30 17.85 6.62
CA PRO A 109 2.56 17.32 7.75
C PRO A 109 2.88 15.85 8.01
N VAL A 110 3.02 15.52 9.28
CA VAL A 110 3.13 14.15 9.78
C VAL A 110 1.96 13.91 10.72
N LEU A 111 1.15 12.90 10.40
CA LEU A 111 -0.01 12.49 11.17
C LEU A 111 0.32 11.17 11.87
N ILE A 112 0.19 11.12 13.19
CA ILE A 112 0.50 9.92 13.98
C ILE A 112 -0.81 9.36 14.52
N ILE A 113 -1.19 8.18 14.08
CA ILE A 113 -2.37 7.47 14.58
C ILE A 113 -2.04 6.92 15.96
N PHE A 114 -2.75 7.38 16.99
CA PHE A 114 -2.61 6.88 18.36
C PHE A 114 -3.73 5.92 18.76
N TYR A 115 -4.88 5.97 18.09
CA TYR A 115 -6.00 5.06 18.30
C TYR A 115 -6.73 4.77 16.98
N SER A 116 -7.24 3.55 16.86
CA SER A 116 -8.02 3.11 15.70
C SER A 116 -9.05 2.08 16.13
N ALA A 117 -10.33 2.35 15.88
CA ALA A 117 -11.43 1.41 16.15
C ALA A 117 -12.58 1.64 15.18
N ASN A 118 -13.27 0.57 14.79
CA ASN A 118 -14.46 0.63 13.91
C ASN A 118 -14.25 1.41 12.60
N GLY A 119 -13.02 1.38 12.05
CA GLY A 119 -12.66 2.11 10.84
C GLY A 119 -12.49 3.63 11.03
N GLN A 120 -12.48 4.11 12.27
CA GLN A 120 -12.16 5.50 12.61
C GLN A 120 -10.76 5.56 13.24
N GLU A 121 -10.00 6.58 12.84
CA GLU A 121 -8.61 6.79 13.27
C GLU A 121 -8.51 8.14 13.96
N ASP A 122 -7.93 8.12 15.16
CA ASP A 122 -7.63 9.33 15.92
C ASP A 122 -6.13 9.63 15.83
N PHE A 123 -5.84 10.90 15.57
CA PHE A 123 -4.50 11.40 15.35
C PHE A 123 -4.00 12.22 16.53
N ASP A 124 -2.73 12.04 16.86
CA ASP A 124 -2.04 12.80 17.90
C ASP A 124 -1.88 14.27 17.44
N GLU A 125 -1.27 15.10 18.29
CA GLU A 125 -0.98 16.49 17.97
C GLU A 125 -0.31 16.60 16.58
N PRO A 126 -0.87 17.43 15.67
CA PRO A 126 -0.27 17.64 14.36
C PRO A 126 1.18 18.10 14.45
N THR A 127 2.07 17.46 13.68
CA THR A 127 3.48 17.80 13.64
C THR A 127 4.00 17.89 12.21
N THR A 128 5.26 18.28 12.05
CA THR A 128 5.93 18.35 10.74
C THR A 128 7.06 17.34 10.66
N ILE A 129 7.49 17.01 9.45
CA ILE A 129 8.59 16.06 9.27
C ILE A 129 9.88 16.53 9.95
N SER A 130 10.22 17.81 9.88
CA SER A 130 11.40 18.35 10.57
C SER A 130 11.34 18.12 12.09
N LYS A 131 10.18 18.40 12.71
CA LYS A 131 9.97 18.15 14.15
C LYS A 131 10.03 16.66 14.47
N TYR A 132 9.36 15.83 13.67
CA TYR A 132 9.33 14.38 13.87
C TYR A 132 10.72 13.74 13.78
N LEU A 133 11.52 14.12 12.79
CA LEU A 133 12.88 13.60 12.64
C LEU A 133 13.80 14.02 13.81
N ASN A 134 13.65 15.24 14.32
CA ASN A 134 14.35 15.67 15.53
C ASN A 134 13.86 14.92 16.77
N TYR A 135 12.56 14.65 16.88
CA TYR A 135 12.03 13.79 17.93
C TYR A 135 12.69 12.40 17.92
N LEU A 136 12.86 11.76 16.76
CA LEU A 136 13.55 10.46 16.67
C LEU A 136 14.98 10.52 17.20
N LYS A 137 15.72 11.58 16.86
CA LYS A 137 17.08 11.85 17.35
C LYS A 137 17.10 11.99 18.87
N ASP A 138 16.20 12.80 19.41
CA ASP A 138 16.17 13.14 20.83
C ASP A 138 15.72 11.95 21.69
N GLN A 139 14.75 11.16 21.19
CA GLN A 139 14.28 9.96 21.87
C GLN A 139 15.21 8.76 21.71
N LYS A 140 16.11 8.77 20.72
CA LYS A 140 16.95 7.63 20.31
C LYS A 140 16.13 6.35 20.10
N LYS A 141 14.91 6.52 19.58
CA LYS A 141 13.93 5.44 19.38
C LYS A 141 13.16 5.71 18.10
N ASN A 142 12.74 4.64 17.44
CA ASN A 142 11.86 4.68 16.28
C ASN A 142 10.55 3.92 16.60
N PRO A 143 9.61 4.54 17.35
CA PRO A 143 8.41 3.87 17.85
C PRO A 143 7.29 3.73 16.79
N HIS A 144 7.42 4.38 15.63
CA HIS A 144 6.40 4.36 14.60
C HIS A 144 6.91 3.77 13.28
N LYS A 145 5.99 3.27 12.47
CA LYS A 145 6.22 2.83 11.09
C LYS A 145 5.37 3.65 10.14
N VAL A 146 5.83 3.78 8.90
CA VAL A 146 5.04 4.40 7.83
C VAL A 146 3.82 3.53 7.55
N LYS A 147 2.64 4.15 7.59
CA LYS A 147 1.38 3.53 7.18
C LYS A 147 1.03 3.93 5.75
N GLU A 148 1.08 5.24 5.49
CA GLU A 148 0.69 5.83 4.23
C GLU A 148 1.57 7.05 3.95
N LEU A 149 1.78 7.34 2.68
CA LEU A 149 2.46 8.53 2.22
C LEU A 149 1.69 9.10 1.03
N VAL A 150 1.65 10.43 0.94
CA VAL A 150 1.09 11.11 -0.21
C VAL A 150 2.20 11.87 -0.92
N MET A 151 2.34 11.67 -2.23
CA MET A 151 3.35 12.35 -3.03
C MET A 151 2.81 13.63 -3.69
N ASP A 152 3.70 14.57 -3.95
CA ASP A 152 3.47 15.71 -4.81
C ASP A 152 3.74 15.39 -6.29
N ALA A 153 3.51 16.37 -7.17
CA ALA A 153 3.71 16.23 -8.62
C ALA A 153 5.19 16.00 -9.01
N GLN A 154 6.14 16.20 -8.09
CA GLN A 154 7.57 15.99 -8.30
C GLN A 154 8.03 14.63 -7.73
N GLY A 155 7.11 13.81 -7.21
CA GLY A 155 7.40 12.52 -6.61
C GLY A 155 8.03 12.62 -5.21
N LYS A 156 7.95 13.78 -4.55
CA LYS A 156 8.40 13.96 -3.18
C LYS A 156 7.23 13.77 -2.21
N VAL A 157 7.55 13.41 -0.98
CA VAL A 157 6.54 13.22 0.07
C VAL A 157 5.98 14.58 0.48
N LYS A 158 4.66 14.76 0.32
CA LYS A 158 3.93 15.95 0.74
C LYS A 158 3.28 15.77 2.11
N GLU A 159 2.89 14.54 2.46
CA GLU A 159 2.25 14.18 3.72
C GLU A 159 2.63 12.74 4.09
N LEU A 160 2.76 12.50 5.40
CA LEU A 160 3.14 11.20 5.94
C LEU A 160 2.21 10.79 7.08
N VAL A 161 1.66 9.58 6.98
CA VAL A 161 0.86 8.97 8.05
C VAL A 161 1.67 7.85 8.70
N LEU A 162 1.74 7.92 10.03
CA LEU A 162 2.48 7.01 10.88
C LEU A 162 1.54 6.27 11.81
N VAL A 163 1.94 5.06 12.17
CA VAL A 163 1.27 4.26 13.19
C VAL A 163 2.30 3.69 14.14
N LYS A 164 1.91 3.50 15.40
CA LYS A 164 2.74 2.79 16.38
C LYS A 164 3.14 1.42 15.86
N LYS A 165 4.40 1.05 16.09
CA LYS A 165 4.93 -0.28 15.81
C LYS A 165 4.30 -1.35 16.69
#